data_AF-A0A348W853-F1
#
_entry.id   AF-A0A348W853-F1
#
_cell.length_a   1.000
_cell.length_b   1.000
_cell.length_c   1.000
_cell.angle_alpha   90.00
_cell.angle_beta   90.00
_cell.angle_gamma   90.00
#
_symmetry.space_group_name_H-M   'P 1'
#
loop_
_entity.id
_entity.type
_entity.pdbx_description
1 polymer ?
#
loop_
_entity_poly.entity_id
_entity_poly.type
_entity_poly.pdbx_seq_one_letter_code
_entity_poly.pdbx_strand_id
1 'polypeptide(L)'
;DAQHWMDKQVYLNLGNFLLGVAALGIDATPMEGVDTQALDAEFGLRDKGYGSLFVVPIGYADTEADYNRALPKSRLREEDIMLEV
;
A
#
# COMPACT_ATOMS: atom_id res chain seq x y z
N ASP A 1 -17.53 12.30 -5.40
CA ASP A 1 -16.68 12.39 -6.60
C ASP A 1 -15.30 12.97 -6.35
N ALA A 2 -15.15 14.22 -5.88
CA ALA A 2 -13.82 14.82 -5.66
C ALA A 2 -12.93 14.03 -4.67
N GLN A 3 -13.47 13.63 -3.51
CA GLN A 3 -12.69 12.86 -2.51
C GLN A 3 -12.16 11.55 -3.09
N HIS A 4 -13.04 10.73 -3.68
CA HIS A 4 -12.66 9.46 -4.28
C HIS A 4 -11.63 9.62 -5.42
N TRP A 5 -11.71 10.71 -6.19
CA TRP A 5 -10.70 11.03 -7.19
C TRP A 5 -9.33 11.35 -6.56
N MET A 6 -9.31 12.12 -5.46
CA MET A 6 -8.09 12.40 -4.70
C MET A 6 -7.50 11.14 -4.05
N ASP A 7 -8.34 10.28 -3.49
CA ASP A 7 -7.91 9.01 -2.89
C ASP A 7 -7.15 8.16 -3.92
N LYS A 8 -7.64 8.08 -5.17
CA LYS A 8 -6.94 7.39 -6.27
C LYS A 8 -5.55 7.96 -6.55
N GLN A 9 -5.34 9.27 -6.35
CA GLN A 9 -4.01 9.86 -6.51
C GLN A 9 -3.06 9.42 -5.39
N VAL A 10 -3.58 9.25 -4.18
CA VAL A 10 -2.82 8.72 -3.04
C VAL A 10 -2.48 7.23 -3.26
N TYR A 11 -3.38 6.44 -3.85
CA TYR A 11 -3.10 5.06 -4.28
C TYR A 11 -2.09 4.98 -5.43
N LEU A 12 -2.09 5.94 -6.36
CA LEU A 12 -1.04 6.04 -7.38
C LEU A 12 0.32 6.29 -6.72
N ASN A 13 0.38 7.19 -5.74
CA ASN A 13 1.59 7.42 -4.95
C ASN A 13 2.01 6.16 -4.17
N LEU A 14 1.07 5.39 -3.61
CA LEU A 14 1.38 4.11 -2.96
C LEU A 14 2.13 3.16 -3.90
N GLY A 15 1.67 3.01 -5.15
CA GLY A 15 2.36 2.18 -6.14
C GLY A 15 3.81 2.63 -6.38
N ASN A 16 4.03 3.94 -6.54
CA ASN A 16 5.37 4.51 -6.69
C ASN A 16 6.23 4.32 -5.43
N PHE A 17 5.66 4.52 -4.25
CA PHE A 17 6.32 4.34 -2.96
C PHE A 17 6.80 2.90 -2.77
N LEU A 18 5.94 1.90 -2.98
CA LEU A 18 6.27 0.49 -2.81
C LEU A 18 7.38 0.03 -3.76
N LEU A 19 7.37 0.52 -5.01
CA LEU A 19 8.46 0.25 -5.95
C LEU A 19 9.77 0.91 -5.51
N GLY A 20 9.69 2.16 -5.05
CA GLY A 20 10.86 2.93 -4.60
C GLY A 20 11.55 2.31 -3.39
N VAL A 21 10.81 1.91 -2.35
CA VAL A 21 11.40 1.27 -1.16
C VAL A 21 12.01 -0.08 -1.49
N ALA A 22 11.39 -0.88 -2.37
CA ALA A 22 11.95 -2.13 -2.83
C ALA A 22 13.27 -1.92 -3.61
N ALA A 23 13.35 -0.88 -4.44
CA ALA A 23 14.58 -0.52 -5.16
C ALA A 23 15.72 -0.09 -4.21
N LEU A 24 15.38 0.41 -3.02
CA LEU A 24 16.33 0.75 -1.96
C LEU A 24 16.67 -0.43 -1.05
N GLY A 25 16.11 -1.62 -1.29
CA GLY A 25 16.30 -2.79 -0.44
C GLY A 25 15.59 -2.71 0.91
N ILE A 26 14.51 -1.92 0.99
CA ILE A 26 13.68 -1.77 2.18
C ILE A 26 12.40 -2.58 1.97
N ASP A 27 12.08 -3.44 2.93
CA ASP A 27 10.86 -4.23 2.94
C ASP A 27 9.66 -3.36 3.34
N ALA A 28 8.51 -3.60 2.73
CA ALA A 28 7.28 -2.87 3.01
C ALA A 28 6.03 -3.72 2.78
N THR A 29 4.99 -3.46 3.57
CA THR A 29 3.68 -4.13 3.44
C THR A 29 2.57 -3.09 3.39
N PRO A 30 1.84 -2.91 2.27
CA PRO A 30 0.66 -2.06 2.25
C PRO A 30 -0.51 -2.72 3.00
N MET A 31 -1.22 -1.97 3.84
CA MET A 31 -2.32 -2.45 4.66
C MET A 31 -3.54 -1.54 4.56
N GLU A 32 -4.63 -2.05 3.96
CA GLU A 32 -5.97 -1.43 4.02
C GLU A 32 -6.79 -1.94 5.21
N GLY A 33 -6.41 -3.07 5.81
CA GLY A 33 -7.08 -3.69 6.96
C GLY A 33 -6.83 -2.97 8.29
N VAL A 34 -6.95 -1.64 8.30
CA VAL A 34 -6.77 -0.78 9.47
C VAL A 34 -8.06 -0.03 9.79
N ASP A 35 -8.26 0.33 11.06
CA ASP A 35 -9.35 1.20 11.47
C ASP A 35 -8.98 2.66 11.17
N THR A 36 -9.40 3.13 9.99
CA THR A 36 -9.15 4.50 9.53
C THR A 36 -9.88 5.54 10.38
N GLN A 37 -11.01 5.20 10.99
CA GLN A 37 -11.72 6.14 11.87
C GLN A 37 -10.95 6.34 13.18
N ALA A 38 -10.45 5.25 13.76
CA ALA A 38 -9.60 5.31 14.94
C ALA A 38 -8.31 6.09 14.66
N LEU A 39 -7.65 5.85 13.52
CA LEU A 39 -6.45 6.59 13.12
C LEU A 39 -6.75 8.09 12.91
N ASP A 40 -7.84 8.41 12.22
CA ASP A 40 -8.24 9.79 11.97
C ASP A 40 -8.50 10.54 13.28
N ALA A 41 -9.13 9.88 14.25
CA ALA A 41 -9.41 10.44 15.57
C ALA A 41 -8.13 10.63 16.39
N GLU A 42 -7.28 9.60 16.47
CA GLU A 42 -6.01 9.63 17.22
C GLU A 42 -5.10 10.78 16.76
N PHE A 43 -5.04 11.03 15.44
CA PHE A 43 -4.17 12.05 14.86
C PHE A 43 -4.89 13.37 14.52
N GLY A 44 -6.19 13.47 14.79
CA GLY A 44 -7.02 14.63 14.46
C GLY A 44 -6.97 15.01 12.98
N LEU A 45 -7.04 14.02 12.08
CA LEU A 45 -6.85 14.24 10.64
C LEU A 45 -8.01 15.00 10.00
N ARG A 46 -9.25 14.71 10.43
CA ARG A 46 -10.45 15.31 9.86
C ARG A 46 -10.51 16.81 10.11
N ASP A 47 -10.10 17.27 11.29
CA ASP A 47 -10.01 18.69 11.63
C ASP A 47 -8.97 19.43 10.78
N LYS A 48 -7.98 18.70 10.24
CA LYS A 48 -6.96 19.21 9.32
C LYS A 48 -7.36 19.09 7.85
N GLY A 49 -8.56 18.58 7.55
CA GLY A 49 -9.04 18.35 6.19
C GLY A 49 -8.48 17.10 5.51
N TYR A 50 -7.94 16.15 6.27
CA TYR A 50 -7.40 14.88 5.77
C TYR A 50 -8.17 13.67 6.29
N GLY A 51 -7.92 12.51 5.69
CA GLY A 51 -8.35 11.21 6.18
C GLY A 51 -7.34 10.14 5.81
N SER A 52 -7.22 9.12 6.64
CA SER A 52 -6.38 7.95 6.40
C SER A 52 -7.03 7.01 5.38
N LEU A 53 -6.20 6.36 4.56
CA LEU A 53 -6.63 5.41 3.53
C LEU A 53 -6.02 4.02 3.72
N PHE A 54 -4.73 3.97 4.03
CA PHE A 54 -3.96 2.76 4.26
C PHE A 54 -2.74 3.09 5.13
N VAL A 55 -2.08 2.05 5.63
CA VAL A 55 -0.80 2.15 6.36
C VAL A 55 0.25 1.33 5.64
N VAL A 56 1.51 1.78 5.66
CA VAL A 56 2.64 1.03 5.11
C VAL A 56 3.77 0.98 6.15
N PRO A 57 3.89 -0.10 6.95
CA PRO A 57 5.12 -0.40 7.65
C PRO A 57 6.27 -0.57 6.64
N ILE A 58 7.42 -0.01 6.99
CA ILE A 58 8.67 -0.19 6.26
C ILE A 58 9.78 -0.62 7.22
N GLY A 59 10.75 -1.37 6.71
CA GLY A 59 11.90 -1.80 7.50
C GLY A 59 12.65 -2.94 6.85
N TYR A 60 13.12 -3.86 7.68
CA TYR A 60 13.77 -5.10 7.23
C TYR A 60 13.01 -6.27 7.85
N ALA A 61 12.56 -7.20 7.00
CA ALA A 61 11.78 -8.34 7.43
C ALA A 61 12.63 -9.28 8.31
N ASP A 62 12.02 -9.74 9.40
CA ASP A 62 12.53 -10.86 10.18
C ASP A 62 12.51 -12.11 9.31
N THR A 63 13.69 -12.67 9.02
CA THR A 63 13.84 -13.81 8.11
C THR A 63 13.18 -15.08 8.62
N GLU A 64 13.02 -15.24 9.93
CA GLU A 64 12.45 -16.43 10.55
C GLU A 64 10.92 -16.31 10.69
N ALA A 65 10.42 -15.10 10.97
CA ALA A 65 8.99 -14.87 11.17
C ALA A 65 8.23 -14.52 9.88
N ASP A 66 8.88 -13.95 8.86
CA ASP A 66 8.24 -13.63 7.58
C ASP A 66 8.16 -14.86 6.67
N TYR A 67 7.10 -15.65 6.88
CA TYR A 67 6.82 -16.83 6.05
C TYR A 67 6.64 -16.48 4.56
N ASN A 68 6.22 -15.26 4.23
CA ASN A 68 5.87 -14.88 2.86
C ASN A 68 7.12 -14.55 2.03
N ARG A 69 8.25 -14.24 2.68
CA ARG A 69 9.52 -13.90 2.04
C ARG A 69 10.02 -14.97 1.06
N ALA A 70 9.87 -16.25 1.43
CA ALA A 70 10.37 -17.37 0.65
C ALA A 70 9.37 -17.89 -0.41
N LEU A 71 8.11 -17.45 -0.36
CA LEU A 71 7.08 -17.92 -1.28
C LEU A 71 7.24 -17.27 -2.67
N PRO A 72 7.05 -18.04 -3.76
CA PRO A 72 7.06 -17.46 -5.10
C PRO A 72 5.89 -16.50 -5.29
N LYS A 73 6.11 -15.39 -6.00
CA LYS A 73 5.03 -14.46 -6.33
C LYS A 73 4.08 -15.10 -7.34
N SER A 74 2.78 -15.01 -7.06
CA SER A 74 1.71 -15.46 -7.95
C SER A 74 0.97 -14.26 -8.57
N ARG A 75 0.69 -14.33 -9.87
CA ARG A 75 -0.08 -13.35 -10.65
C ARG A 75 -0.90 -14.11 -11.70
N LEU A 76 -1.96 -13.47 -12.22
CA LEU A 76 -2.67 -13.97 -13.41
C LEU A 76 -1.71 -14.03 -14.61
N ARG A 77 -2.02 -14.88 -15.59
CA ARG A 77 -1.20 -15.00 -16.80
C ARG A 77 -1.38 -13.74 -17.64
N GLU A 78 -0.37 -13.36 -18.42
CA GLU A 78 -0.38 -12.15 -19.24
C GLU A 78 -1.56 -12.11 -20.21
N GLU A 79 -1.86 -13.25 -20.86
CA GLU A 79 -3.01 -13.42 -21.76
C GLU A 79 -4.37 -13.19 -21.08
N ASP A 80 -4.45 -13.27 -19.75
CA ASP A 80 -5.67 -13.02 -18.99
C ASP A 80 -5.85 -11.52 -18.64
N ILE A 81 -4.80 -10.70 -18.77
CA ILE A 81 -4.78 -9.29 -18.30
C ILE A 81 -4.28 -8.25 -19.31
N MET A 82 -3.69 -8.68 -20.43
CA MET A 82 -3.22 -7.81 -21.50
C MET A 82 -3.87 -8.20 -22.82
N LEU A 83 -4.30 -7.18 -23.57
CA LEU A 83 -4.77 -7.31 -24.94
C LEU A 83 -3.84 -6.48 -25.83
N GLU A 84 -3.09 -7.15 -26.70
CA GLU A 84 -2.31 -6.49 -27.75
C GLU A 84 -3.24 -6.20 -28.94
N VAL A 85 -3.25 -4.95 -29.40
CA VAL A 85 -4.11 -4.44 -30.49
C VAL A 85 -3.29 -3.81 -31.61
#